data_AF-A0A0C2D9T9-F1
#
_entry.id   AF-A0A0C2D9T9-F1
#
_cell.length_a   1.000
_cell.length_b   1.000
_cell.length_c   1.000
_cell.angle_alpha   90.00
_cell.angle_beta   90.00
_cell.angle_gamma   90.00
#
_symmetry.space_group_name_H-M   'P 1'
#
loop_
_entity.id
_entity.type
_entity.pdbx_description
1 polymer ?
#
loop_
_entity_poly.entity_id
_entity_poly.type
_entity_poly.pdbx_seq_one_letter_code
_entity_poly.pdbx_strand_id
1 'polypeptide(L)' 'MAGSSILTPERRIELNPFDIDAWNLILRESQARPIDQARNFYEKLVTQFPNAGRYWKAYIEHELRGKNFENVENVG' A
#
# COMPACT_ATOMS: atom_id res chain seq x y z
N MET A 1 -26.95 -11.54 3.39
CA MET A 1 -25.90 -10.49 3.35
C MET A 1 -24.60 -11.17 2.97
N ALA A 2 -23.85 -10.58 2.04
CA ALA A 2 -22.76 -11.21 1.30
C ALA A 2 -21.73 -11.90 2.19
N GLY A 3 -21.39 -13.15 1.88
CA GLY A 3 -20.24 -13.84 2.45
C GLY A 3 -18.97 -13.20 1.93
N SER A 4 -18.52 -12.15 2.60
CA SER A 4 -17.16 -11.63 2.46
C SER A 4 -16.21 -12.79 2.79
N SER A 5 -15.32 -13.13 1.86
CA SER A 5 -14.33 -14.20 2.02
C SER A 5 -13.69 -14.16 3.42
N ILE A 6 -13.71 -15.30 4.12
CA ILE A 6 -13.11 -15.50 5.46
C ILE A 6 -11.58 -15.24 5.46
N LEU A 7 -10.99 -15.14 4.28
CA LEU A 7 -9.55 -15.02 4.08
C LEU A 7 -9.08 -13.57 4.21
N THR A 8 -7.94 -13.39 4.88
CA THR A 8 -7.28 -12.08 4.95
C THR A 8 -6.88 -11.60 3.55
N PRO A 9 -6.79 -10.29 3.32
CA PRO A 9 -6.33 -9.75 2.05
C PRO A 9 -4.98 -10.32 1.58
N GLU A 10 -4.05 -10.58 2.50
CA GLU A 10 -2.76 -11.21 2.19
C GLU A 10 -2.96 -12.62 1.62
N ARG A 11 -3.82 -13.42 2.26
CA ARG A 11 -4.10 -14.78 1.80
C ARG A 11 -4.82 -14.76 0.45
N ARG A 12 -5.67 -13.77 0.19
CA ARG A 12 -6.31 -13.58 -1.11
C ARG A 12 -5.30 -13.27 -2.21
N ILE A 13 -4.28 -12.46 -1.94
CA ILE A 13 -3.19 -12.17 -2.89
C ILE A 13 -2.31 -13.41 -3.12
N GLU A 14 -2.04 -14.20 -2.08
CA GLU A 14 -1.30 -15.46 -2.23
C GLU A 14 -2.03 -16.46 -3.15
N LEU A 15 -3.36 -16.55 -3.04
CA LEU A 15 -4.19 -17.43 -3.85
C LEU A 15 -4.46 -16.86 -5.25
N ASN A 16 -4.60 -15.54 -5.35
CA ASN A 16 -4.81 -14.80 -6.59
C ASN A 16 -4.00 -13.49 -6.56
N PRO A 17 -2.77 -13.48 -7.14
CA PRO A 17 -1.93 -12.29 -7.18
C PRO A 17 -2.55 -11.09 -7.90
N PHE A 18 -3.62 -11.29 -8.67
CA PHE A 18 -4.35 -10.24 -9.38
C PHE A 18 -5.68 -9.87 -8.70
N ASP A 19 -5.91 -10.26 -7.44
CA ASP A 19 -7.04 -9.79 -6.64
C ASP A 19 -6.87 -8.30 -6.28
N ILE A 20 -7.28 -7.43 -7.20
CA ILE A 20 -7.16 -5.97 -7.09
C ILE A 20 -7.84 -5.44 -5.82
N ASP A 21 -8.95 -6.05 -5.39
CA ASP A 21 -9.67 -5.62 -4.20
C ASP A 21 -8.86 -5.91 -2.94
N ALA A 22 -8.23 -7.08 -2.85
CA ALA A 22 -7.33 -7.41 -1.74
C ALA A 22 -6.12 -6.45 -1.69
N TRP A 23 -5.49 -6.17 -2.83
CA TRP A 23 -4.41 -5.18 -2.92
C TRP A 23 -4.85 -3.79 -2.47
N ASN A 24 -6.05 -3.35 -2.87
CA ASN A 24 -6.58 -2.05 -2.49
C ASN A 24 -6.92 -1.96 -0.99
N LEU A 25 -7.32 -3.07 -0.35
CA LEU A 25 -7.53 -3.11 1.10
C LEU A 25 -6.20 -2.90 1.83
N ILE A 26 -5.16 -3.69 1.49
CA ILE A 26 -3.84 -3.56 2.12
C ILE A 26 -3.21 -2.19 1.84
N LEU A 27 -3.44 -1.62 0.65
CA LEU A 27 -2.97 -0.28 0.31
C LEU A 27 -3.53 0.78 1.27
N ARG A 28 -4.83 0.71 1.61
CA ARG A 28 -5.44 1.65 2.56
C ARG A 28 -4.83 1.52 3.94
N GLU A 29 -4.60 0.30 4.40
CA GLU A 29 -3.98 0.04 5.71
C GLU A 29 -2.51 0.49 5.72
N SER A 30 -1.78 0.26 4.64
CA SER A 30 -0.38 0.65 4.50
C SER A 30 -0.22 2.17 4.46
N GLN A 31 -1.17 2.90 3.88
CA GLN A 31 -1.17 4.37 3.87
C GLN A 31 -1.36 5.01 5.25
N ALA A 32 -1.83 4.27 6.25
CA ALA A 32 -1.95 4.74 7.63
C ALA A 32 -0.65 4.53 8.45
N ARG A 33 0.32 3.78 7.92
CA ARG A 33 1.60 3.49 8.58
C ARG A 33 2.70 4.44 8.07
N PRO A 34 3.80 4.64 8.82
CA PRO A 34 4.95 5.37 8.32
C PRO A 34 5.49 4.74 7.03
N ILE A 35 6.01 5.58 6.13
CA ILE A 35 6.48 5.14 4.82
C ILE A 35 7.56 4.04 4.92
N ASP A 36 8.43 4.07 5.93
CA ASP A 36 9.46 3.04 6.11
C ASP A 36 8.90 1.64 6.35
N GLN A 37 7.72 1.54 6.95
CA GLN A 37 7.04 0.27 7.17
C GLN A 37 6.21 -0.16 5.95
N ALA A 38 5.81 0.80 5.10
CA ALA A 38 4.97 0.57 3.92
C ALA A 38 5.78 0.35 2.64
N ARG A 39 7.07 0.73 2.59
CA ARG A 39 7.92 0.68 1.40
C ARG A 39 7.95 -0.69 0.73
N ASN A 40 8.18 -1.73 1.53
CA ASN A 40 8.20 -3.13 1.05
C ASN A 40 6.86 -3.55 0.42
N PHE A 41 5.73 -3.03 0.91
CA PHE A 41 4.43 -3.30 0.31
C PHE A 41 4.27 -2.58 -1.04
N TYR A 42 4.65 -1.30 -1.11
CA TYR A 42 4.60 -0.55 -2.36
C TYR A 42 5.46 -1.18 -3.45
N GLU A 43 6.69 -1.61 -3.13
CA GLU A 43 7.57 -2.29 -4.06
C GLU A 43 6.93 -3.54 -4.65
N LYS A 44 6.29 -4.37 -3.82
CA LYS A 44 5.53 -5.54 -4.28
C LYS A 44 4.34 -5.14 -5.16
N LEU A 45 3.60 -4.11 -4.76
CA LEU A 45 2.41 -3.64 -5.48
C LEU A 45 2.77 -3.12 -6.88
N VAL A 46 3.80 -2.28 -7.01
CA VAL A 46 4.23 -1.73 -8.31
C VAL A 46 4.95 -2.77 -9.17
N THR A 47 5.58 -3.78 -8.55
CA THR A 47 6.12 -4.94 -9.27
C THR A 47 5.01 -5.82 -9.84
N GLN A 48 3.93 -6.02 -9.08
CA GLN A 48 2.76 -6.79 -9.52
C GLN A 48 1.96 -6.06 -10.62
N PHE A 49 1.86 -4.73 -10.53
CA PHE A 49 1.08 -3.91 -11.46
C PHE A 49 1.91 -2.74 -12.02
N PRO A 50 2.95 -3.00 -12.82
CA PRO A 50 3.90 -1.97 -13.28
C PRO A 50 3.23 -0.89 -14.13
N ASN A 51 2.17 -1.24 -14.87
CA ASN A 51 1.45 -0.33 -15.75
C ASN A 51 0.33 0.45 -15.02
N ALA A 52 0.08 0.16 -13.74
CA ALA A 52 -0.95 0.85 -12.96
C ALA A 52 -0.39 2.14 -12.35
N GLY A 53 -0.39 3.22 -13.13
CA GLY A 53 0.12 4.53 -12.71
C GLY A 53 -0.47 5.05 -11.39
N ARG A 54 -1.70 4.64 -11.05
CA ARG A 54 -2.33 4.96 -9.75
C ARG A 54 -1.52 4.47 -8.54
N TYR A 55 -0.86 3.32 -8.64
CA TYR A 55 -0.10 2.74 -7.53
C TYR A 55 1.27 3.40 -7.38
N TRP A 56 1.91 3.72 -8.51
CA TRP A 56 3.11 4.57 -8.51
C TRP A 56 2.84 5.94 -7.89
N LYS A 57 1.74 6.59 -8.27
CA LYS A 57 1.32 7.87 -7.70
C LYS A 57 1.12 7.76 -6.19
N ALA A 58 0.38 6.76 -5.72
CA ALA A 58 0.15 6.54 -4.29
C ALA A 58 1.44 6.29 -3.49
N TYR A 59 2.43 5.62 -4.09
CA TYR A 59 3.74 5.40 -3.47
C TYR A 59 4.52 6.72 -3.34
N ILE A 60 4.63 7.47 -4.44
CA ILE A 60 5.36 8.75 -4.48
C ILE A 60 4.74 9.76 -3.51
N GLU A 61 3.41 9.88 -3.47
CA GLU A 61 2.71 10.77 -2.54
C GLU A 61 2.97 10.41 -1.07
N HIS A 62 3.08 9.12 -0.76
CA HIS A 62 3.38 8.67 0.60
C HIS A 62 4.84 8.98 0.98
N GLU A 63 5.81 8.76 0.08
CA GLU A 63 7.21 9.16 0.28
C GLU A 63 7.35 10.68 0.54
N LEU A 64 6.65 11.51 -0.25
CA LEU A 64 6.66 12.96 -0.05
C LEU A 64 6.07 13.36 1.31
N ARG A 65 4.96 12.72 1.70
CA ARG A 65 4.34 12.97 3.00
C ARG A 65 5.26 12.56 4.15
N GLY A 66 5.94 11.41 4.06
CA GLY A 66 6.89 10.94 5.07
C GLY A 66 8.03 11.92 5.32
N LYS A 67 8.66 12.43 4.24
CA LYS A 67 9.71 13.45 4.34
C LYS A 67 9.25 14.75 4.98
N ASN A 68 8.00 15.14 4.74
CA ASN A 68 7.45 16.34 5.37
C ASN A 68 7.29 16.17 6.89
N PHE A 69 6.95 14.97 7.37
CA PHE A 69 6.88 14.71 8.80
C PHE A 69 8.27 14.79 9.45
N GLU A 70 9.28 14.15 8.86
CA GLU A 70 10.67 14.23 9.37
C GLU A 70 11.20 15.66 9.43
N ASN A 71 10.88 16.48 8.42
CA ASN A 71 11.29 17.89 8.39
C ASN A 71 10.61 18.72 9.49
N VAL A 72 9.38 18.42 9.87
CA VAL A 72 8.66 19.14 10.94
C VAL A 72 9.21 18.75 12.31
N GLU A 73 9.54 17.48 12.53
CA GLU A 73 10.09 17.01 13.81
C GLU A 73 11.49 17.57 14.11
N ASN A 74 12.30 17.86 13.09
CA ASN A 74 13.64 18.41 13.25
C ASN A 74 13.72 19.94 13.50
N VAL A 75 12.58 20.63 13.55
CA VAL A 75 12.53 22.11 13.73
C VAL A 75 12.18 22.53 15.19
N GLY A 76 12.04 21.57 16.11
CA GLY A 76 11.82 21.81 17.55
C GLY A 76 13.08 21.62 18.39
#